data_AF-A0A2N9WMY8-F1
#
_entry.id   AF-A0A2N9WMY8-F1
#
_cell.length_a   1.000
_cell.length_b   1.000
_cell.length_c   1.000
_cell.angle_alpha   90.00
_cell.angle_beta   90.00
_cell.angle_gamma   90.00
#
_symmetry.space_group_name_H-M   'P 1'
#
loop_
_entity.id
_entity.type
_entity.pdbx_description
1 polymer ?
#
loop_
_entity_poly.entity_id
_entity_poly.type
_entity_poly.pdbx_seq_one_letter_code
_entity_poly.pdbx_strand_id
1 'polypeptide(L)'
;MTSTADTPNKKAFIDSARRYMRKDVISEVPDIAPYDKHLYVKMLNVREMTDFFQRCSEFESGYDDGLNGVREKALMIVDREGKPMFYPDDREDLEFLADLPSKVLAAVQDHFFLINGDAGLKKQSQDAKNS
;
A
#
# COMPACT_ATOMS: atom_id res chain seq x y z
N MET A 1 10.33 37.79 -11.45
CA MET A 1 9.91 36.42 -11.09
C MET A 1 8.74 36.05 -11.98
N THR A 2 9.01 35.44 -13.13
CA THR A 2 7.99 35.10 -14.14
C THR A 2 7.38 33.75 -13.82
N SER A 3 6.08 33.78 -13.56
CA SER A 3 5.19 32.62 -13.43
C SER A 3 5.42 31.66 -14.59
N THR A 4 5.74 30.40 -14.27
CA THR A 4 5.76 29.29 -15.22
C THR A 4 4.38 29.16 -15.83
N ALA A 5 4.23 29.58 -17.08
CA ALA A 5 2.98 29.48 -17.82
C ALA A 5 2.46 28.04 -17.79
N ASP A 6 1.29 27.84 -17.18
CA ASP A 6 0.53 26.60 -17.30
C ASP A 6 0.21 26.40 -18.78
N THR A 7 1.01 25.55 -19.43
CA THR A 7 0.79 25.18 -20.82
C THR A 7 -0.58 24.50 -20.89
N PRO A 8 -1.50 24.92 -21.80
CA PRO A 8 -2.85 24.35 -21.91
C PRO A 8 -2.87 22.81 -21.95
N ASN A 9 -1.83 22.21 -22.55
CA ASN A 9 -1.64 20.77 -22.64
C ASN A 9 -1.38 20.09 -21.29
N LYS A 10 -0.61 20.72 -20.39
CA LYS A 10 -0.32 20.18 -19.05
C LYS A 10 -1.59 20.15 -18.20
N LYS A 11 -2.39 21.22 -18.24
CA LYS A 11 -3.65 21.32 -17.50
C LYS A 11 -4.67 20.29 -18.00
N ALA A 12 -4.85 20.19 -19.32
CA ALA A 12 -5.74 19.20 -19.92
C ALA A 12 -5.33 17.75 -19.58
N PHE A 13 -4.03 17.46 -19.58
CA PHE A 13 -3.51 16.16 -19.15
C PHE A 13 -3.81 15.90 -17.67
N ILE A 14 -3.51 16.83 -16.77
CA ILE A 14 -3.74 16.68 -15.32
C ILE A 14 -5.24 16.47 -15.03
N ASP A 15 -6.12 17.25 -15.68
CA ASP A 15 -7.56 17.14 -15.46
C ASP A 15 -8.14 15.84 -16.00
N SER A 16 -7.59 15.31 -17.10
CA SER A 16 -7.91 13.97 -17.60
C SER A 16 -7.42 12.88 -16.64
N ALA A 17 -6.13 12.93 -16.24
CA ALA A 17 -5.51 11.97 -15.33
C ALA A 17 -6.19 11.92 -13.96
N ARG A 18 -6.59 13.07 -13.40
CA ARG A 18 -7.29 13.18 -12.11
C ARG A 18 -8.60 12.40 -12.07
N ARG A 19 -9.27 12.17 -13.20
CA ARG A 19 -10.50 11.36 -13.23
C ARG A 19 -10.21 9.89 -12.97
N TYR A 20 -9.02 9.43 -13.34
CA TYR A 20 -8.58 8.06 -13.16
C TYR A 20 -7.84 7.84 -11.83
N MET A 21 -7.17 8.87 -11.30
CA MET A 21 -6.38 8.78 -10.06
C MET A 21 -7.18 8.85 -8.75
N ARG A 22 -8.48 9.17 -8.78
CA ARG A 22 -9.29 9.44 -7.57
C ARG A 22 -9.83 8.21 -6.87
N LYS A 23 -9.54 7.00 -7.36
CA LYS A 23 -10.02 5.76 -6.74
C LYS A 23 -8.86 5.10 -6.00
N ASP A 24 -8.91 5.12 -4.68
CA ASP A 24 -8.09 4.22 -3.87
C ASP A 24 -8.47 2.78 -4.25
N VAL A 25 -7.47 2.01 -4.69
CA VAL A 25 -7.67 0.58 -4.96
C VAL A 25 -7.31 -0.17 -3.71
N ILE A 26 -8.35 -0.61 -3.00
CA ILE A 26 -8.24 -1.46 -1.82
C ILE A 26 -8.65 -2.87 -2.25
N SER A 27 -7.78 -3.86 -1.98
CA SER A 27 -8.02 -5.26 -2.33
C SER A 27 -7.99 -6.11 -1.08
N GLU A 28 -8.98 -6.97 -0.92
CA GLU A 28 -8.97 -8.02 0.11
C GLU A 28 -7.82 -9.00 -0.15
N VAL A 29 -7.22 -9.53 0.91
CA VAL A 29 -6.28 -10.65 0.85
C VAL A 29 -7.09 -11.96 1.01
N PRO A 30 -7.28 -12.75 -0.06
CA PRO A 30 -8.12 -13.94 -0.05
C PRO A 30 -7.43 -15.16 0.56
N ASP A 31 -8.22 -16.18 0.91
CA ASP A 31 -7.82 -17.56 1.22
C ASP A 31 -6.93 -17.72 2.48
N ILE A 32 -7.17 -16.91 3.52
CA ILE A 32 -6.50 -16.94 4.81
C ILE A 32 -7.50 -17.05 5.98
N ALA A 33 -8.21 -18.16 6.13
CA ALA A 33 -9.03 -18.40 7.31
C ALA A 33 -8.19 -18.35 8.62
N PRO A 34 -8.71 -17.76 9.73
CA PRO A 34 -10.03 -17.12 9.90
C PRO A 34 -10.07 -15.61 9.55
N TYR A 35 -9.00 -15.08 8.94
CA TYR A 35 -8.84 -13.66 8.61
C TYR A 35 -9.42 -13.27 7.24
N ASP A 36 -10.05 -14.23 6.55
CA ASP A 36 -10.79 -13.99 5.30
C ASP A 36 -11.74 -12.79 5.48
N LYS A 37 -11.73 -11.85 4.54
CA LYS A 37 -12.53 -10.60 4.56
C LYS A 37 -12.14 -9.58 5.63
N HIS A 38 -11.07 -9.80 6.37
CA HIS A 38 -10.60 -8.91 7.43
C HIS A 38 -9.22 -8.30 7.16
N LEU A 39 -8.48 -8.79 6.16
CA LEU A 39 -7.20 -8.24 5.74
C LEU A 39 -7.32 -7.58 4.37
N TYR A 40 -6.88 -6.33 4.28
CA TYR A 40 -6.87 -5.58 3.03
C TYR A 40 -5.49 -4.98 2.78
N VAL A 41 -5.16 -4.82 1.51
CA VAL A 41 -3.98 -4.10 1.03
C VAL A 41 -4.42 -2.95 0.13
N LYS A 42 -3.69 -1.85 0.19
CA LYS A 42 -3.93 -0.65 -0.62
C LYS A 42 -2.89 -0.55 -1.75
N MET A 43 -3.36 -0.17 -2.94
CA MET A 43 -2.47 0.33 -3.98
C MET A 43 -2.02 1.74 -3.62
N LEU A 44 -0.73 1.91 -3.42
CA LEU A 44 -0.09 3.14 -3.01
C LEU A 44 0.10 4.07 -4.21
N ASN A 45 -0.12 5.35 -4.00
CA ASN A 45 0.34 6.37 -4.94
C ASN A 45 1.87 6.58 -4.80
N VAL A 46 2.46 7.36 -5.70
CA VAL A 46 3.92 7.60 -5.72
C VAL A 46 4.46 8.16 -4.40
N ARG A 47 3.70 9.03 -3.71
CA ARG A 47 4.11 9.57 -2.41
C ARG A 47 4.09 8.47 -1.36
N GLU A 48 2.96 7.76 -1.25
CA GLU A 48 2.79 6.68 -0.27
C GLU A 48 3.84 5.57 -0.47
N MET A 49 4.19 5.21 -1.71
CA MET A 49 5.22 4.22 -1.98
C MET A 49 6.63 4.72 -1.60
N THR A 50 6.91 6.02 -1.83
CA THR A 50 8.16 6.64 -1.36
C THR A 50 8.25 6.59 0.16
N ASP A 51 7.15 6.95 0.84
CA ASP A 51 7.07 6.92 2.29
C ASP A 51 7.23 5.48 2.82
N PHE A 52 6.62 4.48 2.17
CA PHE A 52 6.79 3.07 2.49
C PHE A 52 8.27 2.64 2.45
N PHE A 53 8.99 2.92 1.35
CA PHE A 53 10.41 2.56 1.24
C PHE A 53 11.29 3.29 2.23
N GLN A 54 11.01 4.57 2.48
CA GLN A 54 11.71 5.36 3.48
C GLN A 54 11.57 4.73 4.88
N ARG A 55 10.34 4.34 5.26
CA ARG A 55 10.07 3.67 6.54
C ARG A 55 10.77 2.30 6.63
N CYS A 56 10.78 1.53 5.55
CA CYS A 56 11.52 0.26 5.51
C CYS A 56 13.02 0.47 5.78
N SER A 57 13.63 1.49 5.16
CA SER A 57 15.03 1.85 5.39
C SER A 57 15.29 2.34 6.83
N GLU A 58 14.35 3.05 7.43
CA GLU A 58 14.42 3.45 8.84
C GLU A 58 14.44 2.22 9.77
N PHE A 59 13.66 1.19 9.47
CA PHE A 59 13.64 -0.03 10.29
C PHE A 59 14.98 -0.76 10.29
N GLU A 60 15.61 -0.90 9.11
CA GLU A 60 16.92 -1.55 8.99
C GLU A 60 18.04 -0.84 9.75
N SER A 61 17.93 0.48 9.92
CA SER A 61 18.96 1.30 10.57
C SER A 61 18.63 1.68 12.03
N GLY A 62 17.36 1.61 12.42
CA GLY A 62 16.87 2.09 13.71
C GLY A 62 16.55 1.01 14.74
N TYR A 63 16.44 -0.25 14.33
CA TYR A 63 16.02 -1.36 15.21
C TYR A 63 16.88 -2.61 14.99
N ASP A 64 17.30 -3.24 16.11
CA ASP A 64 18.15 -4.44 16.14
C ASP A 64 17.45 -5.61 16.87
N ASP A 65 16.11 -5.64 16.86
CA ASP A 65 15.30 -6.65 17.57
C ASP A 65 14.85 -7.81 16.66
N GLY A 66 15.29 -7.82 15.40
CA GLY A 66 14.89 -8.83 14.42
C GLY A 66 13.45 -8.72 13.91
N LEU A 67 12.68 -7.72 14.32
CA LEU A 67 11.26 -7.55 13.95
C LEU A 67 11.05 -6.67 12.70
N ASN A 68 12.12 -6.28 12.00
CA ASN A 68 12.04 -5.41 10.82
C ASN A 68 11.13 -5.98 9.72
N GLY A 69 11.19 -7.30 9.53
CA GLY A 69 10.25 -7.98 8.63
C GLY A 69 8.80 -7.80 9.06
N VAL A 70 8.48 -7.84 10.36
CA VAL A 70 7.12 -7.64 10.87
C VAL A 70 6.67 -6.19 10.71
N ARG A 71 7.55 -5.22 11.01
CA ARG A 71 7.29 -3.78 10.81
C ARG A 71 6.93 -3.45 9.36
N GLU A 72 7.65 -4.04 8.41
CA GLU A 72 7.36 -3.88 6.99
C GLU A 72 5.93 -4.34 6.65
N LYS A 73 5.47 -5.47 7.22
CA LYS A 73 4.14 -6.01 6.93
C LYS A 73 3.04 -5.22 7.64
N ALA A 74 3.31 -4.65 8.80
CA ALA A 74 2.40 -3.71 9.46
C ALA A 74 2.04 -2.52 8.54
N LEU A 75 3.01 -2.00 7.77
CA LEU A 75 2.77 -0.92 6.79
C LEU A 75 1.87 -1.34 5.61
N MET A 76 1.75 -2.64 5.31
CA MET A 76 1.00 -3.14 4.16
C MET A 76 -0.48 -3.35 4.47
N ILE A 77 -0.84 -3.57 5.74
CA ILE A 77 -2.18 -3.99 6.16
C ILE A 77 -3.04 -2.77 6.46
N VAL A 78 -4.15 -2.66 5.75
CA VAL A 78 -5.16 -1.61 5.94
C VAL A 78 -6.53 -2.21 6.20
N ASP A 79 -7.44 -1.38 6.69
CA ASP A 79 -8.86 -1.71 6.76
C ASP A 79 -9.55 -1.52 5.40
N ARG A 80 -10.84 -1.83 5.34
CA ARG A 80 -11.67 -1.65 4.13
C ARG A 80 -11.77 -0.19 3.64
N GLU A 81 -11.41 0.78 4.48
CA GLU A 81 -11.39 2.21 4.17
C GLU A 81 -9.98 2.69 3.78
N GLY A 82 -8.98 1.80 3.79
CA GLY A 82 -7.61 2.09 3.43
C GLY A 82 -6.80 2.73 4.56
N LYS A 83 -7.29 2.67 5.81
CA LYS A 83 -6.57 3.16 6.98
C LYS A 83 -5.64 2.08 7.53
N PRO A 84 -4.43 2.44 8.00
CA PRO A 84 -3.54 1.49 8.66
C PRO A 84 -4.24 0.79 9.82
N MET A 85 -4.12 -0.54 9.90
CA MET A 85 -4.67 -1.32 11.03
C MET A 85 -3.64 -1.59 12.12
N PHE A 86 -2.36 -1.62 11.77
CA PHE A 86 -1.25 -1.90 12.67
C PHE A 86 -0.18 -0.82 12.53
N TYR A 87 0.50 -0.52 13.63
CA TYR A 87 1.50 0.54 13.70
C TYR A 87 2.89 -0.07 13.95
N PRO A 88 3.87 0.16 13.04
CA PRO A 88 5.19 -0.49 13.12
C PRO A 88 6.07 -0.01 14.28
N ASP A 89 5.66 1.05 14.98
CA ASP A 89 6.34 1.56 16.17
C ASP A 89 5.61 1.18 17.47
N ASP A 90 4.44 0.57 17.37
CA ASP A 90 3.67 0.08 18.51
C ASP A 90 4.09 -1.35 18.87
N ARG A 91 4.38 -1.59 20.15
CA ARG A 91 4.90 -2.88 20.61
C ARG A 91 3.83 -3.97 20.59
N GLU A 92 2.61 -3.65 20.98
CA GLU A 92 1.50 -4.61 21.07
C GLU A 92 1.13 -5.12 19.67
N ASP A 93 1.06 -4.21 18.70
CA ASP A 93 0.80 -4.55 17.30
C ASP A 93 1.89 -5.47 16.72
N LEU A 94 3.17 -5.18 17.00
CA LEU A 94 4.27 -6.00 16.50
C LEU A 94 4.32 -7.38 17.12
N GLU A 95 4.06 -7.50 18.42
CA GLU A 95 4.00 -8.80 19.09
C GLU A 95 2.84 -9.64 18.56
N PHE A 96 1.66 -9.02 18.39
CA PHE A 96 0.52 -9.69 17.77
C PHE A 96 0.84 -10.18 16.35
N LEU A 97 1.41 -9.32 15.50
CA LEU A 97 1.76 -9.69 14.13
C LEU A 97 2.85 -10.76 14.07
N ALA A 98 3.82 -10.74 15.00
CA ALA A 98 4.88 -11.73 15.10
C ALA A 98 4.34 -13.12 15.49
N ASP A 99 3.25 -13.17 16.26
CA ASP A 99 2.59 -14.42 16.69
C ASP A 99 1.64 -15.00 15.63
N LEU A 100 1.35 -14.25 14.56
CA LEU A 100 0.53 -14.77 13.46
C LEU A 100 1.24 -15.90 12.71
N PRO A 101 0.50 -16.89 12.17
CA PRO A 101 1.08 -17.88 11.28
C PRO A 101 1.78 -17.20 10.10
N SER A 102 3.03 -17.58 9.81
CA SER A 102 3.85 -16.94 8.77
C SER A 102 3.17 -16.86 7.40
N LYS A 103 2.31 -17.84 7.06
CA LYS A 103 1.49 -17.83 5.83
C LYS A 103 0.60 -16.60 5.70
N VAL A 104 0.14 -16.02 6.80
CA VAL A 104 -0.73 -14.83 6.82
C VAL A 104 0.06 -13.63 6.30
N LEU A 105 1.22 -13.37 6.89
CA LEU A 105 2.09 -12.26 6.50
C LEU A 105 2.69 -12.45 5.09
N ALA A 106 2.98 -13.69 4.70
CA ALA A 106 3.42 -14.01 3.35
C ALA A 106 2.34 -13.66 2.30
N ALA A 107 1.09 -14.05 2.55
CA ALA A 107 0.01 -13.76 1.62
C ALA A 107 -0.34 -12.27 1.55
N VAL A 108 -0.22 -11.52 2.66
CA VAL A 108 -0.29 -10.06 2.67
C VAL A 108 0.79 -9.47 1.76
N GLN A 109 2.03 -9.90 1.91
CA GLN A 109 3.16 -9.42 1.12
C GLN A 109 2.96 -9.71 -0.38
N ASP A 110 2.58 -10.94 -0.73
CA ASP A 110 2.35 -11.35 -2.12
C ASP A 110 1.23 -10.50 -2.76
N HIS A 111 0.12 -10.28 -2.05
CA HIS A 111 -0.97 -9.45 -2.55
C HIS A 111 -0.60 -7.98 -2.65
N PHE A 112 0.17 -7.46 -1.68
CA PHE A 112 0.67 -6.09 -1.71
C PHE A 112 1.50 -5.84 -2.97
N PHE A 113 2.44 -6.72 -3.30
CA PHE A 113 3.26 -6.59 -4.50
C PHE A 113 2.50 -6.90 -5.79
N LEU A 114 1.50 -7.78 -5.75
CA LEU A 114 0.62 -8.03 -6.89
C LEU A 114 -0.09 -6.75 -7.33
N ILE A 115 -0.59 -5.95 -6.39
CA ILE A 115 -1.32 -4.71 -6.70
C ILE A 115 -0.42 -3.47 -6.81
N ASN A 116 0.74 -3.43 -6.15
CA ASN A 116 1.68 -2.30 -6.26
C ASN A 116 2.73 -2.48 -7.38
N GLY A 117 2.82 -3.67 -7.97
CA GLY A 117 3.66 -3.95 -9.13
C GLY A 117 2.94 -3.75 -10.48
N ASP A 118 3.61 -4.18 -11.56
CA ASP A 118 3.13 -4.01 -12.94
C ASP A 118 1.72 -4.58 -13.20
N ALA A 119 1.33 -5.64 -12.49
CA ALA A 119 0.03 -6.28 -12.64
C ALA A 119 -1.11 -5.39 -12.13
N GLY A 120 -0.92 -4.70 -11.00
CA GLY A 120 -1.91 -3.79 -10.45
C GLY A 120 -2.15 -2.56 -11.32
N LEU A 121 -1.09 -2.01 -11.93
CA LEU A 121 -1.19 -0.92 -12.91
C LEU A 121 -2.04 -1.32 -14.13
N LYS A 122 -1.85 -2.55 -14.63
CA LYS A 122 -2.66 -3.07 -15.75
C LYS A 122 -4.14 -3.20 -15.37
N LYS A 123 -4.44 -3.68 -14.15
CA LYS A 123 -5.82 -3.80 -13.65
C LYS A 123 -6.50 -2.44 -13.54
N GLN A 124 -5.83 -1.44 -12.95
CA GLN A 124 -6.36 -0.07 -12.92
C GLN A 124 -6.66 0.50 -14.31
N SER A 125 -5.77 0.27 -15.27
CA SER A 125 -5.98 0.73 -16.65
C SER A 125 -7.20 0.08 -17.32
N GLN A 126 -7.52 -1.18 -16.97
CA GLN A 126 -8.71 -1.89 -17.46
C GLN A 126 -9.99 -1.40 -16.77
N ASP A 127 -9.97 -1.28 -15.44
CA ASP A 127 -11.13 -0.79 -14.66
C ASP A 127 -11.51 0.65 -15.03
N ALA A 128 -10.51 1.48 -15.34
CA ALA A 128 -10.69 2.84 -15.85
C ALA A 128 -11.33 2.91 -17.25
N LYS A 129 -11.17 1.89 -18.09
CA LYS A 129 -11.77 1.81 -19.43
C LYS A 129 -13.20 1.27 -19.41
N ASN A 130 -13.55 0.53 -18.36
CA ASN A 130 -14.84 -0.15 -18.21
C ASN A 130 -15.82 0.59 -17.27
N SER A 131 -15.39 1.69 -16.63
CA SER A 131 -16.23 2.59 -15.81
C SER A 131 -16.74 3.77 -16.63
#